data_AF-A0A967T409-F1
#
_entry.id   AF-A0A967T409-F1
#
_cell.length_a   1.000
_cell.length_b   1.000
_cell.length_c   1.000
_cell.angle_alpha   90.00
_cell.angle_beta   90.00
_cell.angle_gamma   90.00
#
_symmetry.space_group_name_H-M   'P 1'
#
loop_
_entity.id
_entity.type
_entity.pdbx_description
1 polymer ?
#
loop_
_entity_poly.entity_id
_entity_poly.type
_entity_poly.pdbx_seq_one_letter_code
_entity_poly.pdbx_strand_id
1 'polypeptide(L)'
;MFKTFVFGILLGVAAAAAALYYVPVVDQEREQSLIVVHPNHGNTESFRVNVPMDRILIGAQGQARPEPVGLDWPMDEQFSGLRTELFKVRNAKDVVVGVASRISSNSDEREEIIEWVLHLPARGSFYVEMQPTAAEGGYRIGELRAGTRDFISLEGQVTERWVADTSGFEGAPAGRIELITVFVNQEAEL
;
A
#
# COMPACT_ATOMS: atom_id res chain seq x y z
N MET A 1 15.62 7.72 55.63
CA MET A 1 16.35 7.20 54.46
C MET A 1 15.47 6.35 53.53
N PHE A 2 14.72 5.36 54.05
CA PHE A 2 13.83 4.53 53.21
C PHE A 2 12.64 5.30 52.59
N LYS A 3 11.97 6.18 53.35
CA LYS A 3 10.84 6.99 52.85
C LYS A 3 11.21 7.92 51.70
N THR A 4 12.38 8.56 51.78
CA THR A 4 12.91 9.44 50.73
C THR A 4 13.28 8.65 49.47
N PHE A 5 13.76 7.42 49.63
CA PHE A 5 14.03 6.51 48.50
C PHE A 5 12.74 6.10 47.78
N VAL A 6 11.71 5.68 48.52
CA VAL A 6 10.39 5.32 47.95
C VAL A 6 9.76 6.52 47.24
N PHE A 7 9.84 7.71 47.83
CA PHE A 7 9.33 8.93 47.20
C PHE A 7 10.06 9.27 45.90
N GLY A 8 11.39 9.08 45.87
CA GLY A 8 12.19 9.26 44.65
C GLY A 8 11.79 8.31 43.52
N ILE A 9 11.51 7.04 43.84
CA ILE A 9 11.02 6.06 42.84
C ILE A 9 9.66 6.50 42.28
N LEU A 10 8.71 6.83 43.15
CA LEU A 10 7.37 7.24 42.71
C LEU A 10 7.42 8.51 41.86
N LEU A 11 8.27 9.47 42.23
CA LEU A 11 8.48 10.68 41.45
C LEU A 11 9.09 10.37 40.08
N GLY A 12 10.06 9.46 40.01
CA GLY A 12 10.67 9.02 38.75
C GLY A 12 9.67 8.32 37.83
N VAL A 13 8.83 7.43 38.38
CA VAL A 13 7.76 6.76 37.61
C VAL A 13 6.74 7.76 37.10
N ALA A 14 6.30 8.70 37.94
CA ALA A 14 5.35 9.74 37.56
C ALA A 14 5.92 10.64 36.45
N ALA A 15 7.19 11.04 36.56
CA ALA A 15 7.86 11.84 35.53
C ALA A 15 8.02 11.08 34.20
N ALA A 16 8.36 9.79 34.25
CA ALA A 16 8.46 8.96 33.05
C ALA A 16 7.09 8.77 32.37
N ALA A 17 6.03 8.53 33.14
CA ALA A 17 4.66 8.44 32.63
C ALA A 17 4.20 9.76 32.00
N ALA A 18 4.49 10.89 32.65
CA ALA A 18 4.19 12.22 32.10
C ALA A 18 4.96 12.48 30.80
N ALA A 19 6.25 12.13 30.73
CA ALA A 19 7.05 12.26 29.52
C ALA A 19 6.49 11.40 28.38
N LEU A 20 6.12 10.14 28.63
CA LEU A 20 5.51 9.27 27.61
C LEU A 20 4.16 9.79 27.13
N TYR A 21 3.40 10.47 27.99
CA TYR A 21 2.09 11.02 27.63
C TYR A 21 2.19 12.33 26.84
N TYR A 22 3.10 13.24 27.25
CA TYR A 22 3.19 14.59 26.70
C TYR A 22 4.27 14.77 25.62
N VAL A 23 5.26 13.87 25.54
CA VAL A 23 6.32 13.91 24.53
C VAL A 23 6.03 12.81 23.51
N PRO A 24 5.42 13.14 22.36
CA PRO A 24 5.27 12.15 21.30
C PRO A 24 6.67 11.70 20.85
N VAL A 25 6.94 10.40 20.97
CA VAL A 25 8.22 9.81 20.55
C VAL A 25 8.40 9.94 19.03
N VAL A 26 7.30 10.02 18.28
CA VAL A 26 7.30 10.19 16.83
C VAL A 26 6.26 11.25 16.46
N ASP A 27 6.71 12.34 15.83
CA ASP A 27 5.84 13.25 15.09
C ASP A 27 5.72 12.71 13.66
N GLN A 28 4.66 11.94 13.40
CA GLN A 28 4.41 11.44 12.06
C GLN A 28 3.79 12.57 11.25
N GLU A 29 4.60 13.21 10.40
CA GLU A 29 4.10 14.16 9.41
C GLU A 29 3.04 13.47 8.55
N ARG A 30 1.78 13.89 8.73
CA ARG A 30 0.66 13.32 7.99
C ARG A 30 0.59 14.00 6.64
N GLU A 31 1.08 13.30 5.63
CA GLU A 31 0.85 13.70 4.25
C GLU A 31 -0.65 13.81 3.96
N GLN A 32 -1.04 14.96 3.39
CA GLN A 32 -2.44 15.23 3.10
C GLN A 32 -2.92 14.30 1.99
N SER A 33 -4.12 13.74 2.17
CA SER A 33 -4.83 13.00 1.12
C SER A 33 -5.14 13.94 -0.05
N LEU A 34 -4.79 13.52 -1.27
CA LEU A 34 -4.97 14.31 -2.50
C LEU A 34 -6.15 13.76 -3.29
N ILE A 35 -7.37 14.08 -2.83
CA ILE A 35 -8.62 13.62 -3.44
C ILE A 35 -9.24 14.65 -4.37
N VAL A 36 -9.89 14.16 -5.42
CA VAL A 36 -10.88 14.89 -6.20
C VAL A 36 -12.26 14.41 -5.77
N VAL A 37 -13.11 15.32 -5.31
CA VAL A 37 -14.50 15.00 -4.93
C VAL A 37 -15.39 15.18 -6.14
N HIS A 38 -16.17 14.16 -6.45
CA HIS A 38 -17.13 14.15 -7.56
C HIS A 38 -18.54 14.52 -7.08
N PRO A 39 -19.42 14.99 -7.99
CA PRO A 39 -20.80 15.38 -7.65
C PRO A 39 -21.64 14.26 -7.00
N ASN A 40 -21.29 12.99 -7.22
CA ASN A 40 -21.98 11.83 -6.65
C ASN A 40 -21.44 11.43 -5.25
N HIS A 41 -20.81 12.36 -4.54
CA HIS A 41 -20.13 12.10 -3.26
C HIS A 41 -18.98 11.07 -3.33
N GLY A 42 -18.57 10.67 -4.55
CA GLY A 42 -17.40 9.84 -4.74
C GLY A 42 -16.11 10.63 -4.58
N ASN A 43 -15.07 9.98 -4.07
CA ASN A 43 -13.71 10.50 -4.05
C ASN A 43 -12.83 9.71 -5.02
N THR A 44 -12.02 10.43 -5.79
CA THR A 44 -10.95 9.85 -6.58
C THR A 44 -9.61 10.20 -5.97
N GLU A 45 -8.76 9.21 -5.83
CA GLU A 45 -7.36 9.38 -5.44
C GLU A 45 -6.47 8.61 -6.40
N SER A 46 -5.28 9.16 -6.65
CA SER A 46 -4.31 8.53 -7.55
C SER A 46 -3.02 8.24 -6.80
N PHE A 47 -2.61 6.98 -6.88
CA PHE A 47 -1.37 6.47 -6.35
C PHE A 47 -0.47 5.99 -7.49
N ARG A 48 0.84 6.04 -7.25
CA ARG A 48 1.83 5.56 -8.21
C ARG A 48 2.93 4.75 -7.54
N VAL A 49 3.51 3.86 -8.31
CA VAL A 49 4.67 3.05 -7.95
C VAL A 49 5.67 3.14 -9.11
N ASN A 50 6.84 3.71 -8.88
CA ASN A 50 7.89 3.81 -9.89
C ASN A 50 8.72 2.52 -9.88
N VAL A 51 8.76 1.77 -10.98
CA VAL A 51 9.48 0.48 -11.06
C VAL A 51 10.81 0.69 -11.79
N PRO A 52 11.95 0.20 -11.26
CA PRO A 52 12.08 -0.65 -10.07
C PRO A 52 12.26 0.10 -8.74
N MET A 53 12.41 1.43 -8.74
CA MET A 53 12.87 2.21 -7.57
C MET A 53 12.03 2.10 -6.29
N ASP A 54 10.73 1.89 -6.46
CA ASP A 54 9.77 1.74 -5.36
C ASP A 54 9.52 0.27 -5.00
N ARG A 55 10.08 -0.69 -5.74
CA ARG A 55 10.01 -2.11 -5.38
C ARG A 55 10.88 -2.37 -4.16
N ILE A 56 10.25 -2.93 -3.11
CA ILE A 56 10.88 -3.33 -1.85
C ILE A 56 11.22 -4.81 -1.92
N LEU A 57 10.30 -5.63 -2.44
CA LEU A 57 10.44 -7.06 -2.54
C LEU A 57 9.78 -7.57 -3.83
N ILE A 58 10.38 -8.58 -4.43
CA ILE A 58 9.75 -9.42 -5.44
C ILE A 58 10.14 -10.88 -5.20
N GLY A 59 9.12 -11.70 -5.07
CA GLY A 59 9.22 -13.14 -4.91
C GLY A 59 8.45 -13.85 -5.99
N ALA A 60 9.15 -14.60 -6.82
CA ALA A 60 8.59 -15.50 -7.82
C ALA A 60 9.53 -16.71 -8.00
N GLN A 61 8.98 -17.88 -8.31
CA GLN A 61 9.81 -19.05 -8.58
C GLN A 61 10.70 -18.85 -9.81
N GLY A 62 11.93 -19.37 -9.74
CA GLY A 62 12.90 -19.27 -10.83
C GLY A 62 13.40 -17.84 -11.09
N GLN A 63 13.16 -16.90 -10.18
CA GLN A 63 13.60 -15.53 -10.34
C GLN A 63 15.13 -15.43 -10.25
N ALA A 64 15.76 -15.02 -11.36
CA ALA A 64 17.22 -14.97 -11.49
C ALA A 64 17.90 -13.98 -10.52
N ARG A 65 17.18 -12.95 -10.07
CA ARG A 65 17.66 -11.93 -9.13
C ARG A 65 16.55 -11.62 -8.12
N PRO A 66 16.53 -12.29 -6.97
CA PRO A 66 15.58 -11.98 -5.91
C PRO A 66 15.92 -10.61 -5.31
N GLU A 67 14.88 -9.85 -4.97
CA GLU A 67 15.01 -8.62 -4.19
C GLU A 67 14.12 -8.79 -2.94
N PRO A 68 14.66 -8.62 -1.72
CA PRO A 68 16.06 -8.39 -1.37
C PRO A 68 17.02 -9.57 -1.71
N VAL A 69 18.32 -9.28 -1.80
CA VAL A 69 19.34 -10.31 -2.05
C VAL A 69 19.35 -11.33 -0.91
N GLY A 70 19.44 -12.61 -1.26
CA GLY A 70 19.43 -13.71 -0.28
C GLY A 70 18.05 -14.10 0.23
N LEU A 71 16.98 -13.53 -0.35
CA LEU A 71 15.63 -14.01 -0.13
C LEU A 71 15.41 -15.30 -0.93
N ASP A 72 15.21 -16.41 -0.22
CA ASP A 72 14.81 -17.68 -0.82
C ASP A 72 13.28 -17.74 -0.94
N TRP A 73 12.80 -18.03 -2.14
CA TRP A 73 11.37 -18.19 -2.40
C TRP A 73 10.97 -19.66 -2.40
N PRO A 74 9.79 -20.03 -1.84
CA PRO A 74 9.34 -21.41 -1.84
C PRO A 74 9.28 -22.00 -3.26
N MET A 75 9.95 -23.14 -3.45
CA MET A 75 10.04 -23.84 -4.74
C MET A 75 8.98 -24.94 -4.89
N ASP A 76 8.07 -25.10 -3.92
CA ASP A 76 7.00 -26.09 -4.00
C ASP A 76 6.09 -25.81 -5.20
N GLU A 77 5.67 -26.85 -5.92
CA GLU A 77 4.78 -26.72 -7.10
C GLU A 77 3.50 -25.93 -6.78
N GLN A 78 3.03 -25.97 -5.53
CA GLN A 78 1.89 -25.18 -5.07
C GLN A 78 2.10 -23.66 -5.14
N PHE A 79 3.30 -23.14 -5.38
CA PHE A 79 3.57 -21.72 -5.59
C PHE A 79 4.05 -21.42 -7.01
N SER A 80 3.97 -22.40 -7.92
CA SER A 80 4.24 -22.20 -9.34
C SER A 80 3.28 -21.16 -9.93
N GLY A 81 3.81 -20.28 -10.78
CA GLY A 81 3.04 -19.18 -11.38
C GLY A 81 2.67 -18.05 -10.42
N LEU A 82 2.97 -18.16 -9.12
CA LEU A 82 2.71 -17.11 -8.14
C LEU A 82 3.84 -16.09 -8.14
N ARG A 83 3.45 -14.82 -8.14
CA ARG A 83 4.34 -13.66 -8.00
C ARG A 83 3.82 -12.76 -6.90
N THR A 84 4.68 -12.44 -5.96
CA THR A 84 4.42 -11.53 -4.85
C THR A 84 5.36 -10.35 -4.94
N GLU A 85 4.82 -9.14 -4.86
CA GLU A 85 5.59 -7.90 -4.90
C GLU A 85 5.19 -7.00 -3.74
N LEU A 86 6.16 -6.31 -3.16
CA LEU A 86 5.95 -5.26 -2.16
C LEU A 86 6.53 -3.96 -2.70
N PHE A 87 5.78 -2.87 -2.56
CA PHE A 87 6.13 -1.57 -3.12
C PHE A 87 6.00 -0.46 -2.08
N LYS A 88 6.80 0.60 -2.23
CA LYS A 88 6.48 1.94 -1.73
C LYS A 88 5.37 2.50 -2.61
N VAL A 89 4.42 3.19 -2.01
CA VAL A 89 3.31 3.85 -2.71
C VAL A 89 3.47 5.35 -2.59
N ARG A 90 3.36 6.05 -3.71
CA ARG A 90 3.43 7.51 -3.77
C ARG A 90 2.09 8.14 -4.13
N ASN A 91 1.87 9.35 -3.65
CA ASN A 91 0.72 10.17 -4.04
C ASN A 91 0.99 10.93 -5.36
N ALA A 92 0.01 11.73 -5.78
CA ALA A 92 0.12 12.59 -6.97
C ALA A 92 1.22 13.67 -6.90
N LYS A 93 1.81 13.94 -5.73
CA LYS A 93 2.99 14.83 -5.55
C LYS A 93 4.34 14.09 -5.52
N ASP A 94 4.32 12.77 -5.70
CA ASP A 94 5.50 11.89 -5.72
C ASP A 94 6.10 11.62 -4.33
N VAL A 95 5.34 11.97 -3.28
CA VAL A 95 5.71 11.68 -1.90
C VAL A 95 5.27 10.27 -1.54
N VAL A 96 6.15 9.51 -0.88
CA VAL A 96 5.82 8.17 -0.38
C VAL A 96 4.83 8.30 0.78
N VAL A 97 3.65 7.71 0.63
CA VAL A 97 2.52 7.80 1.58
C VAL A 97 2.14 6.46 2.19
N GLY A 98 2.76 5.36 1.75
CA GLY A 98 2.48 4.04 2.28
C GLY A 98 3.22 2.93 1.56
N VAL A 99 2.73 1.70 1.77
CA VAL A 99 3.23 0.49 1.13
C VAL A 99 2.09 -0.30 0.51
N ALA A 100 2.40 -1.09 -0.50
CA ALA A 100 1.43 -1.96 -1.16
C ALA A 100 2.00 -3.34 -1.42
N SER A 101 1.23 -4.38 -1.11
CA SER A 101 1.47 -5.74 -1.55
C SER A 101 0.63 -6.01 -2.78
N ARG A 102 1.25 -6.59 -3.81
CA ARG A 102 0.59 -7.10 -5.01
C ARG A 102 0.86 -8.59 -5.12
N ILE A 103 -0.19 -9.38 -5.23
CA ILE A 103 -0.07 -10.82 -5.51
C ILE A 103 -0.70 -11.07 -6.87
N SER A 104 -0.01 -11.81 -7.73
CA SER A 104 -0.56 -12.26 -8.99
C SER A 104 -0.25 -13.73 -9.22
N SER A 105 -1.24 -14.50 -9.64
CA SER A 105 -1.09 -15.89 -10.04
C SER A 105 -1.34 -16.00 -11.54
N ASN A 106 -0.38 -16.54 -12.28
CA ASN A 106 -0.54 -16.92 -13.67
C ASN A 106 -0.10 -18.37 -13.81
N SER A 107 -1.06 -19.28 -13.70
CA SER A 107 -0.85 -20.72 -13.90
C SER A 107 -2.04 -21.30 -14.63
N ASP A 108 -1.81 -22.16 -15.61
CA ASP A 108 -2.87 -22.81 -16.39
C ASP A 108 -3.83 -23.66 -15.52
N GLU A 109 -3.40 -24.04 -14.31
CA GLU A 109 -4.14 -24.90 -13.38
C GLU A 109 -4.95 -24.12 -12.32
N ARG A 110 -4.82 -22.79 -12.26
CA ARG A 110 -5.53 -21.94 -11.28
C ARG A 110 -6.22 -20.79 -11.98
N GLU A 111 -7.25 -20.29 -11.32
CA GLU A 111 -7.83 -19.02 -11.69
C GLU A 111 -6.75 -17.93 -11.63
N GLU A 112 -6.66 -17.12 -12.69
CA GLU A 112 -5.77 -15.97 -12.70
C GLU A 112 -6.32 -14.99 -11.65
N ILE A 113 -5.49 -14.68 -10.66
CA ILE A 113 -5.85 -13.79 -9.56
C ILE A 113 -4.84 -12.65 -9.55
N ILE A 114 -5.32 -11.43 -9.38
CA ILE A 114 -4.50 -10.25 -9.13
C ILE A 114 -5.10 -9.51 -7.95
N GLU A 115 -4.34 -9.36 -6.89
CA GLU A 115 -4.79 -8.76 -5.64
C GLU A 115 -3.85 -7.64 -5.20
N TRP A 116 -4.44 -6.60 -4.61
CA TRP A 116 -3.71 -5.52 -3.99
C TRP A 116 -4.14 -5.33 -2.54
N VAL A 117 -3.16 -5.14 -1.66
CA VAL A 117 -3.37 -4.60 -0.33
C VAL A 117 -2.54 -3.34 -0.21
N LEU A 118 -3.20 -2.20 0.00
CA LEU A 118 -2.52 -0.93 0.27
C LEU A 118 -2.63 -0.61 1.75
N HIS A 119 -1.52 -0.20 2.36
CA HIS A 119 -1.47 0.30 3.73
C HIS A 119 -0.93 1.74 3.75
N LEU A 120 -1.77 2.66 4.18
CA LEU A 120 -1.46 4.07 4.39
C LEU A 120 -1.43 4.33 5.91
N PRO A 121 -0.26 4.51 6.54
CA PRO A 121 -0.13 4.52 8.01
C PRO A 121 -1.11 5.44 8.74
N ALA A 122 -1.39 6.62 8.19
CA ALA A 122 -2.28 7.61 8.81
C ALA A 122 -3.78 7.43 8.48
N ARG A 123 -4.13 6.55 7.55
CA ARG A 123 -5.49 6.46 6.97
C ARG A 123 -6.09 5.05 7.02
N GLY A 124 -5.27 4.03 7.21
CA GLY A 124 -5.68 2.63 7.23
C GLY A 124 -5.25 1.88 5.99
N SER A 125 -5.81 0.69 5.84
CA SER A 125 -5.56 -0.23 4.73
C SER A 125 -6.83 -0.51 3.95
N PHE A 126 -6.66 -0.88 2.68
CA PHE A 126 -7.72 -1.44 1.86
C PHE A 126 -7.20 -2.59 0.99
N TYR A 127 -8.11 -3.51 0.68
CA TYR A 127 -7.89 -4.72 -0.11
C TYR A 127 -8.75 -4.67 -1.37
N VAL A 128 -8.12 -4.96 -2.51
CA VAL A 128 -8.73 -4.93 -3.84
C VAL A 128 -8.47 -6.25 -4.53
N GLU A 129 -9.52 -6.80 -5.12
CA GLU A 129 -9.44 -7.93 -6.04
C GLU A 129 -9.60 -7.40 -7.46
N MET A 130 -8.61 -7.62 -8.31
CA MET A 130 -8.57 -7.14 -9.68
C MET A 130 -9.09 -8.19 -10.64
N GLN A 131 -9.75 -7.75 -11.70
CA GLN A 131 -10.04 -8.61 -12.83
C GLN A 131 -8.73 -9.09 -13.47
N PRO A 132 -8.61 -10.40 -13.76
CA PRO A 132 -7.38 -10.96 -14.33
C PRO A 132 -7.08 -10.40 -15.73
N THR A 133 -8.13 -10.36 -16.56
CA THR A 133 -8.06 -9.88 -17.93
C THR A 133 -8.00 -8.35 -17.97
N ALA A 134 -6.99 -7.81 -18.65
CA ALA A 134 -6.93 -6.38 -18.94
C ALA A 134 -8.05 -5.97 -19.91
N ALA A 135 -8.68 -4.84 -19.64
CA ALA A 135 -9.66 -4.21 -20.51
C ALA A 135 -9.00 -3.57 -21.74
N GLU A 136 -9.83 -3.17 -22.71
CA GLU A 136 -9.39 -2.47 -23.91
C GLU A 136 -8.65 -1.17 -23.53
N GLY A 137 -7.37 -1.04 -23.90
CA GLY A 137 -6.50 0.06 -23.48
C GLY A 137 -5.48 -0.32 -22.40
N GLY A 138 -5.42 -1.59 -21.98
CA GLY A 138 -4.33 -2.12 -21.15
C GLY A 138 -4.42 -1.77 -19.67
N TYR A 139 -5.58 -1.33 -19.20
CA TYR A 139 -5.87 -1.15 -17.78
C TYR A 139 -6.62 -2.37 -17.21
N ARG A 140 -6.51 -2.60 -15.92
CA ARG A 140 -7.32 -3.57 -15.17
C ARG A 140 -8.20 -2.85 -14.17
N ILE A 141 -9.40 -3.36 -13.97
CA ILE A 141 -10.33 -2.83 -12.96
C ILE A 141 -10.45 -3.87 -11.85
N GLY A 142 -10.44 -3.42 -10.61
CA GLY A 142 -10.72 -4.23 -9.44
C GLY A 142 -11.74 -3.59 -8.53
N GLU A 143 -12.32 -4.41 -7.67
CA GLU A 143 -13.32 -3.98 -6.70
C GLU A 143 -12.69 -3.86 -5.32
N LEU A 144 -13.05 -2.80 -4.60
CA LEU A 144 -12.75 -2.68 -3.18
C LEU A 144 -13.52 -3.77 -2.43
N ARG A 145 -12.79 -4.68 -1.79
CA ARG A 145 -13.35 -5.84 -1.07
C ARG A 145 -13.41 -5.62 0.43
N ALA A 146 -12.43 -4.91 0.98
CA ALA A 146 -12.38 -4.60 2.40
C ALA A 146 -11.56 -3.34 2.66
N GLY A 147 -11.89 -2.64 3.74
CA GLY A 147 -11.17 -1.45 4.19
C GLY A 147 -11.13 -1.33 5.71
N THR A 148 -10.25 -0.48 6.20
CA THR A 148 -10.12 -0.14 7.62
C THR A 148 -10.02 1.37 7.78
N ARG A 149 -10.39 1.89 8.95
CA ARG A 149 -10.34 3.33 9.28
C ARG A 149 -11.05 4.16 8.20
N ASP A 150 -10.33 5.00 7.45
CA ASP A 150 -10.91 5.89 6.43
C ASP A 150 -11.59 5.10 5.29
N PHE A 151 -11.28 3.81 5.15
CA PHE A 151 -11.80 2.95 4.08
C PHE A 151 -12.90 1.98 4.52
N ILE A 152 -13.30 1.97 5.79
CA ILE A 152 -14.18 0.92 6.34
C ILE A 152 -15.61 0.94 5.78
N SER A 153 -16.13 2.13 5.48
CA SER A 153 -17.50 2.34 4.97
C SER A 153 -17.51 2.67 3.47
N LEU A 154 -16.38 2.47 2.80
CA LEU A 154 -16.24 2.79 1.38
C LEU A 154 -16.51 1.58 0.51
N GLU A 155 -17.11 1.83 -0.64
CA GLU A 155 -17.24 0.90 -1.76
C GLU A 155 -16.72 1.56 -3.03
N GLY A 156 -16.39 0.75 -4.03
CA GLY A 156 -16.05 1.25 -5.35
C GLY A 156 -14.95 0.43 -6.01
N GLN A 157 -14.20 1.08 -6.88
CA GLN A 157 -13.29 0.40 -7.79
C GLN A 157 -11.90 1.01 -7.80
N VAL A 158 -10.92 0.21 -8.19
CA VAL A 158 -9.54 0.64 -8.44
C VAL A 158 -9.16 0.26 -9.86
N THR A 159 -8.59 1.21 -10.59
CA THR A 159 -8.02 0.98 -11.91
C THR A 159 -6.50 0.89 -11.81
N GLU A 160 -5.92 -0.23 -12.25
CA GLU A 160 -4.47 -0.44 -12.42
C GLU A 160 -4.09 -0.16 -13.87
N ARG A 161 -3.02 0.62 -14.09
CA ARG A 161 -2.44 0.81 -15.42
C ARG A 161 -0.91 0.88 -15.37
N TRP A 162 -0.25 0.24 -16.33
CA TRP A 162 1.17 0.44 -16.58
C TRP A 162 1.40 1.65 -17.50
N VAL A 163 2.30 2.54 -17.11
CA VAL A 163 2.75 3.68 -17.91
C VAL A 163 4.26 3.55 -18.09
N ALA A 164 4.69 3.25 -19.32
CA ALA A 164 6.11 3.20 -19.66
C ALA A 164 6.74 4.59 -19.56
N ASP A 165 7.98 4.66 -19.08
CA ASP A 165 8.74 5.90 -19.19
C ASP A 165 9.34 6.04 -20.59
N THR A 166 9.14 7.20 -21.20
CA THR A 166 9.64 7.52 -22.56
C THR A 166 10.63 8.67 -22.54
N SER A 167 11.04 9.11 -21.35
CA SER A 167 11.84 10.32 -21.15
C SER A 167 13.29 10.19 -21.64
N GLY A 168 13.82 8.96 -21.70
CA GLY A 168 15.19 8.70 -22.17
C GLY A 168 16.29 9.17 -21.22
N PHE A 169 15.95 9.62 -20.00
CA PHE A 169 16.93 10.02 -19.00
C PHE A 169 17.62 8.81 -18.37
N GLU A 170 18.94 8.90 -18.25
CA GLU A 170 19.74 7.89 -17.55
C GLU A 170 19.37 7.85 -16.06
N GLY A 171 18.97 6.69 -15.56
CA GLY A 171 18.49 6.49 -14.19
C GLY A 171 17.00 6.76 -13.96
N ALA A 172 16.23 7.06 -15.02
CA ALA A 172 14.77 7.13 -14.93
C ALA A 172 14.16 5.73 -14.64
N PRO A 173 13.00 5.66 -13.97
CA PRO A 173 12.30 4.40 -13.78
C PRO A 173 11.92 3.81 -15.14
N ALA A 174 11.92 2.47 -15.26
CA ALA A 174 11.51 1.79 -16.49
C ALA A 174 10.04 2.09 -16.85
N GLY A 175 9.24 2.40 -15.84
CA GLY A 175 7.89 2.90 -15.95
C GLY A 175 7.26 2.97 -14.57
N ARG A 176 5.95 3.14 -14.54
CA ARG A 176 5.21 3.20 -13.29
C ARG A 176 3.88 2.48 -13.39
N ILE A 177 3.47 1.90 -12.26
CA ILE A 177 2.11 1.44 -12.06
C ILE A 177 1.33 2.60 -11.48
N GLU A 178 0.21 2.95 -12.10
CA GLU A 178 -0.76 3.90 -11.58
C GLU A 178 -1.98 3.13 -11.04
N LEU A 179 -2.39 3.46 -9.81
CA LEU A 179 -3.59 2.96 -9.17
C LEU A 179 -4.53 4.14 -8.95
N ILE A 180 -5.69 4.11 -9.59
CA ILE A 180 -6.69 5.18 -9.49
C ILE A 180 -7.90 4.61 -8.75
N THR A 181 -8.16 5.11 -7.55
CA THR A 181 -9.32 4.70 -6.76
C THR A 181 -10.51 5.58 -7.08
N VAL A 182 -11.70 5.01 -7.12
CA VAL A 182 -12.97 5.73 -7.18
C VAL A 182 -13.86 5.10 -6.12
N PHE A 183 -13.95 5.73 -4.95
CA PHE A 183 -14.72 5.22 -3.84
C PHE A 183 -15.89 6.14 -3.47
N VAL A 184 -16.95 5.56 -2.96
CA VAL A 184 -18.15 6.24 -2.46
C VAL A 184 -18.44 5.72 -1.06
N ASN A 185 -19.05 6.56 -0.21
CA ASN A 185 -19.48 6.12 1.11
C ASN A 185 -20.80 5.37 1.00
N GLN A 186 -20.89 4.15 1.56
CA GLN A 186 -22.12 3.35 1.57
C GLN A 186 -23.31 4.11 2.17
N GLU A 187 -23.07 4.97 3.17
CA GLU A 187 -24.13 5.69 3.87
C GLU A 187 -24.68 6.91 3.11
N ALA A 188 -24.12 7.24 1.93
CA ALA A 188 -24.56 8.40 1.14
C ALA A 188 -25.80 8.13 0.26
N GLU A 189 -26.37 6.92 0.29
CA GLU A 189 -27.58 6.54 -0.47
C GLU A 189 -28.92 6.85 0.25
N LEU A 190 -28.92 7.68 1.30
CA LEU A 190 -30.13 8.06 2.07
C LEU A 190 -30.58 9.50 1.84
#